data_AF-G5GMH8-F1
#
_entry.id   AF-G5GMH8-F1
#
_cell.length_a   1.000
_cell.length_b   1.000
_cell.length_c   1.000
_cell.angle_alpha   90.00
_cell.angle_beta   90.00
_cell.angle_gamma   90.00
#
_symmetry.space_group_name_H-M   'P 1'
#
loop_
_entity.id
_entity.type
_entity.pdbx_description
1 polymer ?
#
loop_
_entity_poly.entity_id
_entity_poly.type
_entity_poly.pdbx_seq_one_letter_code
_entity_poly.pdbx_strand_id
1 'polypeptide(L)' 'MKSEWKISSMYLGGKKVYQVYRIKDMRVVDHSGNREYAGRWYKDKADAQAVVDEMNAKEGE' A
#
# COMPACT_ATOMS: atom_id res chain seq x y z
N MET A 1 2.37 -9.47 13.42
CA MET A 1 2.97 -9.83 12.12
C MET A 1 2.40 -8.88 11.09
N LYS A 2 3.25 -8.17 10.37
CA LYS A 2 2.82 -7.25 9.32
C LYS A 2 2.49 -8.05 8.05
N SER A 3 1.57 -7.56 7.23
CA SER A 3 1.37 -8.15 5.90
C SER A 3 2.45 -7.68 4.93
N GLU A 4 2.54 -8.36 3.79
CA GLU A 4 3.14 -7.80 2.58
C GLU A 4 2.50 -6.45 2.23
N TRP A 5 3.28 -5.63 1.54
CA TRP A 5 2.84 -4.39 0.91
C TRP A 5 1.89 -4.70 -0.26
N LYS A 6 0.86 -3.85 -0.40
CA LYS A 6 -0.23 -3.98 -1.36
C LYS A 6 -0.62 -2.61 -1.93
N ILE A 7 -1.39 -2.61 -3.01
CA ILE A 7 -1.94 -1.40 -3.62
C ILE A 7 -3.42 -1.24 -3.22
N SER A 8 -3.79 -0.03 -2.80
CA SER A 8 -5.17 0.45 -2.76
C SER A 8 -5.38 1.48 -3.86
N SER A 9 -6.61 1.60 -4.37
CA SER A 9 -6.99 2.68 -5.30
C SER A 9 -8.20 3.44 -4.79
N MET A 10 -8.24 4.75 -5.02
CA MET A 10 -9.39 5.60 -4.75
C MET A 10 -9.53 6.68 -5.84
N TYR A 11 -10.66 7.39 -5.84
CA TYR A 11 -10.83 8.58 -6.67
C TYR A 11 -10.71 9.83 -5.81
N LEU A 12 -9.86 10.77 -6.23
CA LEU A 12 -9.70 12.09 -5.62
C LEU A 12 -9.84 13.16 -6.70
N GLY A 13 -10.81 14.06 -6.52
CA GLY A 13 -11.11 15.10 -7.52
C GLY A 13 -11.42 14.53 -8.92
N GLY A 14 -12.13 13.40 -8.98
CA GLY A 14 -12.47 12.71 -10.24
C GLY A 14 -11.31 11.94 -10.89
N LYS A 15 -10.10 11.97 -10.31
CA LYS A 15 -8.94 11.25 -10.82
C LYS A 15 -8.68 10.00 -9.97
N LYS A 16 -8.45 8.87 -10.63
CA LYS A 16 -8.04 7.65 -9.95
C LYS A 16 -6.59 7.79 -9.48
N VAL A 17 -6.35 7.48 -8.22
CA VAL A 17 -5.03 7.46 -7.60
C VAL A 17 -4.80 6.13 -6.90
N TYR A 18 -3.53 5.76 -6.76
CA TYR A 18 -3.08 4.56 -6.11
C TYR A 18 -2.25 4.91 -4.89
N GLN A 19 -2.33 4.08 -3.86
CA GLN A 19 -1.56 4.23 -2.63
C GLN A 19 -1.04 2.86 -2.20
N VAL A 20 0.24 2.82 -1.83
CA VAL A 20 0.89 1.62 -1.31
C VAL A 20 0.71 1.57 0.20
N TYR A 21 0.26 0.42 0.70
CA TYR A 21 -0.02 0.19 2.11
C TYR A 21 0.25 -1.25 2.53
N ARG A 22 0.37 -1.50 3.83
CA ARG A 22 0.31 -2.83 4.43
C ARG A 22 -0.52 -2.82 5.71
N ILE A 23 -0.93 -4.00 6.15
CA ILE A 23 -1.59 -4.20 7.45
C ILE A 23 -0.51 -4.33 8.53
N LYS A 24 -0.61 -3.53 9.60
CA LYS A 24 0.34 -3.52 10.72
C LYS A 24 0.23 -4.80 11.56
N ASP A 25 -0.99 -5.24 11.82
CA ASP A 25 -1.27 -6.51 12.50
C ASP A 25 -2.37 -7.29 11.78
N MET A 26 -1.99 -8.39 11.14
CA MET A 26 -2.93 -9.26 10.41
C MET A 26 -3.95 -9.98 11.30
N ARG A 27 -3.80 -9.91 12.63
CA ARG A 27 -4.78 -10.46 13.61
C ARG A 27 -5.93 -9.50 13.90
N VAL A 28 -5.77 -8.23 13.52
CA VAL A 28 -6.75 -7.18 13.74
C VAL A 28 -7.46 -6.90 12.41
N VAL A 29 -8.74 -6.56 12.48
CA VAL A 29 -9.52 -6.19 11.29
C VAL A 29 -8.85 -5.08 10.49
N ASP A 30 -9.06 -5.09 9.19
CA ASP A 30 -8.54 -4.05 8.30
C ASP A 30 -9.34 -2.75 8.46
N HIS A 31 -8.72 -1.75 9.08
CA HIS A 31 -9.23 -0.38 9.18
C HIS A 31 -8.07 0.62 9.09
N SER A 32 -8.36 1.90 8.86
CA SER A 32 -7.34 2.95 8.63
C SER A 32 -6.26 3.03 9.70
N GLY A 33 -6.59 2.78 10.98
CA GLY A 33 -5.63 2.73 12.08
C GLY A 33 -4.65 1.55 12.02
N ASN A 34 -5.10 0.41 11.48
CA ASN A 34 -4.30 -0.79 11.28
C ASN A 34 -3.54 -0.80 9.94
N ARG A 35 -3.61 0.27 9.14
CA ARG A 35 -2.86 0.41 7.89
C ARG A 35 -1.60 1.27 8.08
N GLU A 36 -0.50 0.83 7.48
CA GLU A 36 0.74 1.59 7.29
C GLU A 36 0.85 1.95 5.81
N TYR A 37 1.25 3.19 5.48
CA TYR A 37 1.28 3.70 4.11
C TYR A 37 2.68 4.14 3.71
N ALA A 38 3.07 3.95 2.45
CA ALA A 38 4.37 4.39 1.93
C ALA A 38 4.47 5.92 1.71
N GLY A 39 3.49 6.71 2.18
CA GLY A 39 3.51 8.18 2.20
C GLY A 39 3.15 8.89 0.89
N ARG A 40 3.29 8.25 -0.27
CA ARG A 40 2.99 8.83 -1.59
C ARG A 40 1.67 8.34 -2.19
N TRP A 41 1.02 9.21 -2.99
CA TRP A 41 0.01 8.82 -3.98
C TRP A 41 0.59 8.75 -5.38
N TYR A 42 0.14 7.77 -6.14
CA TYR A 42 0.58 7.50 -7.51
C TYR A 42 -0.59 7.73 -8.47
N LYS A 43 -0.30 8.27 -9.66
CA LYS A 43 -1.29 8.44 -10.73
C LYS A 43 -1.38 7.19 -11.60
N ASP A 44 -0.28 6.45 -11.70
CA ASP A 44 -0.19 5.19 -12.44
C ASP A 44 -0.11 4.00 -11.48
N LYS A 45 -0.70 2.86 -11.87
CA LYS A 45 -0.68 1.65 -11.06
C LYS A 45 0.69 0.96 -11.10
N ALA A 46 1.40 1.01 -12.23
CA ALA A 46 2.72 0.42 -12.39
C ALA A 46 3.75 1.09 -11.48
N ASP A 47 3.69 2.42 -11.34
CA ASP A 47 4.57 3.14 -10.41
C ASP A 47 4.34 2.70 -8.95
N ALA A 48 3.08 2.48 -8.56
CA ALA A 48 2.75 1.95 -7.24
C ALA A 48 3.19 0.49 -7.07
N GLN A 49 3.11 -0.32 -8.14
CA GLN A 49 3.52 -1.72 -8.12
C GLN A 49 5.04 -1.86 -7.97
N ALA A 50 5.83 -1.04 -8.66
CA ALA A 50 7.28 -1.04 -8.51
C ALA A 50 7.71 -0.81 -7.05
N VAL A 51 7.00 0.07 -6.32
CA VAL A 51 7.25 0.29 -4.89
C VAL A 51 6.82 -0.89 -4.03
N VAL A 52 5.68 -1.53 -4.33
CA VAL A 52 5.27 -2.76 -3.63
C VAL A 52 6.33 -3.85 -3.80
N ASP A 53 6.80 -4.07 -5.02
CA ASP A 53 7.79 -5.09 -5.33
C ASP A 53 9.12 -4.83 -4.61
N GLU A 54 9.59 -3.57 -4.64
CA GLU A 54 10.80 -3.15 -3.93
C GLU A 54 10.69 -3.35 -2.41
N MET A 55 9.56 -2.95 -1.80
CA MET A 55 9.38 -3.03 -0.35
C MET A 55 9.20 -4.49 0.13
N ASN A 56 8.48 -5.31 -0.64
CA ASN A 56 8.33 -6.73 -0.33
C ASN A 56 9.64 -7.49 -0.50
N ALA A 57 10.44 -7.17 -1.51
CA ALA A 57 11.77 -7.76 -1.69
C ALA A 57 12.68 -7.45 -0.50
N LYS A 58 12.72 -6.20 -0.02
CA LYS A 58 13.55 -5.78 1.12
C LYS A 58 13.13 -6.40 2.46
N GLU A 59 11.85 -6.71 2.64
CA GLU A 59 11.35 -7.30 3.89
C GLU A 59 11.25 -8.83 3.84
N GLY A 60 11.43 -9.42 2.66
CA GLY A 60 11.52 -10.87 2.45
C GLY A 60 12.94 -11.44 2.52
N GLU A 61 13.96 -10.58 2.59
CA GLU A 61 15.36 -10.93 2.95
C GLU A 61 15.52 -11.03 4.47
#